data_AF-A0A498FLE0-F1
#
_entry.id   AF-A0A498FLE0-F1
#
_cell.length_a   1.000
_cell.length_b   1.000
_cell.length_c   1.000
_cell.angle_alpha   90.00
_cell.angle_beta   90.00
_cell.angle_gamma   90.00
#
_symmetry.space_group_name_H-M   'P 1'
#
loop_
_entity.id
_entity.type
_entity.pdbx_description
1 polymer ?
#
loop_
_entity_poly.entity_id
_entity_poly.type
_entity_poly.pdbx_seq_one_letter_code
_entity_poly.pdbx_strand_id
1 'polypeptide(L)'
;MDDRTREYLRGRFGDYYRSVSLSLPPDANLREWGHIPWTPGSGTTMVRHQSLFDLGDVDTFFADNAPRHAYFSAARYDDPGAATMGQKGWRNADLVFDLDADHLPGVDPETTSYPEMLAACKDALLRLLDFIDDDFAFEDVTVVFSGGRGYHVHVRDEGVRELDSDARREIVDYVRAIDLDTDGLIRTVSDRGTTKRVLRTEGGWGARVHDALVEYADDLREMDDEAARERLTELDGIGEGRAETILGAFDRNPTAVREGNVEAGGPGVRRLVSALAARVAAEDAAPIDEPVTTDTRRLIRLPGTLHGGSALVVTPLDRDEIADFDPLRDAVPERFVGREIRIETDADRTVELNGERVRVESGRNTVPEFAGAFLMARGEARKAPER
;
A
#
# COMPACT_ATOMS: atom_id res chain seq x y z
N MET A 1 14.12 -12.87 -21.05
CA MET A 1 15.16 -11.85 -21.24
C MET A 1 16.32 -12.48 -22.00
N ASP A 2 16.85 -11.82 -23.03
CA ASP A 2 18.02 -12.33 -23.75
C ASP A 2 19.30 -12.24 -22.91
N ASP A 3 20.33 -12.99 -23.31
CA ASP A 3 21.56 -13.13 -22.54
C ASP A 3 22.30 -11.81 -22.33
N ARG A 4 22.35 -10.95 -23.35
CA ARG A 4 23.07 -9.66 -23.26
C ARG A 4 22.38 -8.72 -22.29
N THR A 5 21.07 -8.58 -22.40
CA THR A 5 20.27 -7.76 -21.46
C THR A 5 20.44 -8.26 -20.03
N ARG A 6 20.38 -9.58 -19.83
CA ARG A 6 20.55 -10.21 -18.53
C ARG A 6 21.92 -9.95 -17.92
N GLU A 7 22.99 -10.15 -18.69
CA GLU A 7 24.36 -9.90 -18.23
C GLU A 7 24.60 -8.42 -17.91
N TYR A 8 24.06 -7.52 -18.73
CA TYR A 8 24.12 -6.08 -18.50
C TYR A 8 23.47 -5.72 -17.16
N LEU A 9 22.18 -6.07 -16.98
CA LEU A 9 21.45 -5.77 -15.75
C LEU A 9 22.09 -6.42 -14.53
N ARG A 10 22.54 -7.68 -14.62
CA ARG A 10 23.26 -8.35 -13.54
C ARG A 10 24.52 -7.57 -13.13
N GLY A 11 25.32 -7.12 -14.09
CA GLY A 11 26.50 -6.32 -13.82
C GLY A 11 26.17 -5.01 -13.10
N ARG A 12 25.13 -4.31 -13.57
CA ARG A 12 24.71 -3.03 -12.99
C ARG A 12 24.08 -3.18 -11.60
N PHE A 13 23.32 -4.24 -11.37
CA PHE A 13 22.84 -4.61 -10.03
C PHE A 13 24.01 -4.92 -9.10
N GLY A 14 25.03 -5.66 -9.57
CA GLY A 14 26.23 -5.94 -8.78
C GLY A 14 27.02 -4.68 -8.43
N ASP A 15 27.12 -3.72 -9.35
CA ASP A 15 27.76 -2.43 -9.09
C ASP A 15 26.99 -1.57 -8.09
N TYR A 16 25.66 -1.64 -8.10
CA TYR A 16 24.83 -1.03 -7.07
C TYR A 16 25.08 -1.68 -5.71
N TYR A 17 24.99 -3.00 -5.61
CA TYR A 17 25.17 -3.73 -4.36
C TYR A 17 26.57 -3.56 -3.76
N ARG A 18 27.62 -3.43 -4.60
CA ARG A 18 28.97 -3.08 -4.14
C ARG A 18 29.12 -1.66 -3.59
N SER A 19 28.13 -0.80 -3.80
CA SER A 19 28.18 0.61 -3.43
C SER A 19 27.32 0.97 -2.21
N VAL A 20 26.52 0.02 -1.71
CA VAL A 20 25.63 0.21 -0.57
C VAL A 20 25.93 -0.87 0.48
N SER A 21 25.57 -0.60 1.73
CA SER A 21 25.52 -1.62 2.79
C SER A 21 24.08 -1.83 3.17
N LEU A 22 23.62 -3.08 3.17
CA LEU A 22 22.21 -3.39 3.37
C LEU A 22 21.90 -3.54 4.85
N SER A 23 20.90 -2.81 5.32
CA SER A 23 20.39 -2.97 6.69
C SER A 23 19.63 -4.28 6.81
N LEU A 24 20.02 -5.11 7.77
CA LEU A 24 19.34 -6.37 8.05
C LEU A 24 18.02 -6.12 8.79
N PRO A 25 16.97 -6.92 8.52
CA PRO A 25 15.73 -6.83 9.28
C PRO A 25 15.96 -7.24 10.74
N PRO A 26 15.12 -6.78 11.69
CA PRO A 26 15.17 -7.23 13.08
C PRO A 26 15.13 -8.77 13.16
N ASP A 27 16.01 -9.34 13.97
CA ASP A 27 16.14 -10.79 14.16
C ASP A 27 16.39 -11.57 12.86
N ALA A 28 17.19 -11.00 11.96
CA ALA A 28 17.60 -11.58 10.69
C ALA A 28 18.05 -13.05 10.74
N ASN A 29 18.68 -13.48 11.84
CA ASN A 29 19.13 -14.85 12.06
C ASN A 29 17.97 -15.85 12.28
N LEU A 30 16.77 -15.37 12.64
CA LEU A 30 15.57 -16.19 12.83
C LEU A 30 14.66 -16.20 11.60
N ARG A 31 15.03 -15.54 10.50
CA ARG A 31 14.18 -15.37 9.32
C ARG A 31 14.64 -16.27 8.18
N GLU A 32 13.69 -16.80 7.42
CA GLU A 32 13.97 -17.42 6.12
C GLU A 32 14.37 -16.33 5.15
N TRP A 33 15.40 -16.60 4.37
CA TRP A 33 15.86 -15.77 3.27
C TRP A 33 15.54 -16.45 1.94
N GLY A 34 15.25 -15.63 0.94
CA GLY A 34 15.07 -16.08 -0.43
C GLY A 34 15.50 -15.01 -1.42
N HIS A 35 15.95 -15.44 -2.59
CA HIS A 35 16.35 -14.53 -3.66
C HIS A 35 16.06 -15.12 -5.03
N ILE A 36 15.94 -14.24 -6.02
CA ILE A 36 15.80 -14.61 -7.43
C ILE A 36 17.11 -14.23 -8.12
N PRO A 37 17.93 -15.21 -8.54
CA PRO A 37 19.12 -14.95 -9.32
C PRO A 37 18.79 -14.61 -10.78
N TRP A 38 19.80 -14.14 -11.52
CA TRP A 38 19.71 -13.95 -12.96
C TRP A 38 19.89 -15.30 -13.69
N THR A 39 18.80 -16.02 -13.91
CA THR A 39 18.80 -17.33 -14.60
C THR A 39 18.53 -17.20 -16.10
N PRO A 40 19.14 -18.06 -16.94
CA PRO A 40 18.74 -18.22 -18.33
C PRO A 40 17.36 -18.83 -18.51
N GLY A 41 16.68 -18.46 -19.60
CA GLY A 41 15.35 -18.97 -19.97
C GLY A 41 14.19 -18.04 -19.61
N SER A 42 12.97 -18.56 -19.72
CA SER A 42 11.72 -17.85 -19.42
C SER A 42 11.21 -18.10 -17.99
N GLY A 43 11.78 -19.08 -17.28
CA GLY A 43 11.40 -19.40 -15.91
C GLY A 43 12.06 -18.46 -14.89
N THR A 44 11.30 -18.08 -13.87
CA THR A 44 11.84 -17.44 -12.67
C THR A 44 11.99 -18.51 -11.61
N THR A 45 13.22 -18.83 -11.21
CA THR A 45 13.49 -19.77 -10.11
C THR A 45 13.87 -18.98 -8.88
N MET A 46 13.13 -19.19 -7.79
CA MET A 46 13.45 -18.62 -6.50
C MET A 46 14.33 -19.60 -5.71
N VAL A 47 15.45 -19.12 -5.20
CA VAL A 47 16.24 -19.84 -4.19
C VAL A 47 15.69 -19.44 -2.83
N ARG A 48 15.33 -20.43 -2.01
CA ARG A 48 14.60 -20.28 -0.75
C ARG A 48 15.09 -21.26 0.30
N HIS A 49 14.51 -21.20 1.50
CA HIS A 49 14.92 -22.03 2.64
C HIS A 49 16.38 -21.78 3.01
N GLN A 50 16.83 -20.53 2.89
CA GLN A 50 18.14 -20.11 3.35
C GLN A 50 18.01 -19.45 4.72
N SER A 51 18.97 -19.68 5.58
CA SER A 51 19.20 -18.91 6.80
C SER A 51 20.25 -17.84 6.55
N LEU A 52 20.43 -16.93 7.51
CA LEU A 52 21.54 -15.97 7.48
C LEU A 52 22.90 -16.67 7.43
N PHE A 53 23.02 -17.85 8.05
CA PHE A 53 24.24 -18.65 8.00
C PHE A 53 24.56 -19.16 6.59
N ASP A 54 23.54 -19.54 5.81
CA ASP A 54 23.70 -19.99 4.42
C ASP A 54 24.09 -18.85 3.48
N LEU A 55 23.62 -17.62 3.77
CA LEU A 55 24.02 -16.43 3.04
C LEU A 55 25.46 -16.00 3.37
N GLY A 56 25.90 -16.22 4.60
CA GLY A 56 27.19 -15.76 5.11
C GLY A 56 27.19 -14.25 5.36
N ASP A 57 28.25 -13.56 4.93
CA ASP A 57 28.30 -12.11 4.97
C ASP A 57 27.37 -11.52 3.90
N VAL A 58 26.36 -10.76 4.33
CA VAL A 58 25.28 -10.31 3.46
C VAL A 58 25.77 -9.33 2.40
N ASP A 59 26.61 -8.35 2.77
CA ASP A 59 27.14 -7.39 1.81
C ASP A 59 27.99 -8.09 0.73
N THR A 60 28.82 -9.06 1.13
CA THR A 60 29.57 -9.91 0.19
C THR A 60 28.63 -10.74 -0.69
N PHE A 61 27.61 -11.37 -0.11
CA PHE A 61 26.63 -12.15 -0.86
C PHE A 61 25.97 -11.33 -1.96
N PHE A 62 25.50 -10.11 -1.65
CA PHE A 62 24.85 -9.23 -2.62
C PHE A 62 25.82 -8.69 -3.67
N ALA A 63 27.05 -8.34 -3.28
CA ALA A 63 28.11 -7.91 -4.19
C ALA A 63 28.49 -8.98 -5.23
N ASP A 64 28.55 -10.24 -4.81
CA ASP A 64 29.00 -11.36 -5.66
C ASP A 64 27.86 -11.97 -6.49
N ASN A 65 26.69 -12.15 -5.88
CA ASN A 65 25.57 -12.82 -6.53
C ASN A 65 24.69 -11.87 -7.35
N ALA A 66 24.65 -10.59 -6.96
CA ALA A 66 23.83 -9.55 -7.58
C ALA A 66 22.38 -9.99 -7.85
N PRO A 67 21.63 -10.44 -6.82
CA PRO A 67 20.30 -11.00 -7.02
C PRO A 67 19.36 -9.99 -7.68
N ARG A 68 18.51 -10.48 -8.59
CA ARG A 68 17.48 -9.69 -9.26
C ARG A 68 16.40 -9.23 -8.28
N HIS A 69 16.08 -10.09 -7.31
CA HIS A 69 15.21 -9.75 -6.18
C HIS A 69 15.73 -10.48 -4.94
N ALA A 70 15.57 -9.88 -3.76
CA ALA A 70 15.87 -10.53 -2.49
C ALA A 70 14.76 -10.26 -1.46
N TYR A 71 14.58 -11.24 -0.59
CA TYR A 71 13.46 -11.33 0.33
C TYR A 71 13.88 -11.97 1.66
N PHE A 72 13.13 -11.64 2.71
CA PHE A 72 13.17 -12.30 4.00
C PHE A 72 11.74 -12.61 4.46
N SER A 73 11.53 -13.60 5.31
CA SER A 73 10.19 -13.92 5.82
C SER A 73 9.70 -12.90 6.83
N ALA A 74 8.42 -12.53 6.76
CA ALA A 74 7.72 -11.82 7.84
C ALA A 74 7.74 -12.64 9.15
N ALA A 75 7.69 -13.97 9.01
CA ALA A 75 7.85 -14.93 10.10
C ALA A 75 9.27 -15.02 10.66
N ARG A 76 9.33 -15.44 11.93
CA ARG A 76 10.52 -15.90 12.63
C ARG A 76 10.39 -17.38 12.97
N TYR A 77 11.51 -18.09 12.91
CA TYR A 77 11.59 -19.54 13.00
C TYR A 77 12.71 -19.98 13.95
N ASP A 78 12.60 -21.17 14.52
CA ASP A 78 13.70 -21.85 15.23
C ASP A 78 14.80 -22.29 14.25
N ASP A 79 14.41 -22.85 13.11
CA ASP A 79 15.29 -23.29 12.02
C ASP A 79 14.81 -22.72 10.67
N PRO A 80 15.18 -21.47 10.33
CA PRO A 80 14.72 -20.82 9.11
C PRO A 80 15.18 -21.52 7.81
N GLY A 81 16.29 -22.26 7.88
CA GLY A 81 16.89 -22.99 6.75
C GLY A 81 16.23 -24.35 6.45
N ALA A 82 15.30 -24.82 7.31
CA ALA A 82 14.68 -26.11 7.08
C ALA A 82 13.87 -26.15 5.76
N ALA A 83 13.99 -27.27 5.04
CA ALA A 83 13.35 -27.44 3.74
C ALA A 83 11.82 -27.54 3.80
N THR A 84 11.25 -27.89 4.96
CA THR A 84 9.79 -28.03 5.13
C THR A 84 9.28 -27.17 6.27
N MET A 85 8.07 -26.63 6.12
CA MET A 85 7.48 -25.72 7.10
C MET A 85 7.32 -26.32 8.49
N GLY A 86 6.93 -27.60 8.59
CA GLY A 86 6.76 -28.27 9.87
C GLY A 86 8.07 -28.44 10.66
N GLN A 87 9.21 -28.37 9.98
CA GLN A 87 10.53 -28.49 10.59
C GLN A 87 11.11 -27.14 11.01
N LYS A 88 10.59 -26.02 10.48
CA LYS A 88 11.13 -24.68 10.79
C LYS A 88 10.90 -24.24 12.23
N GLY A 89 9.85 -24.73 12.90
CA GLY A 89 9.43 -24.24 14.21
C GLY A 89 9.02 -22.76 14.14
N TRP A 90 7.85 -22.47 13.55
CA TRP A 90 7.32 -21.10 13.48
C TRP A 90 7.12 -20.54 14.89
N ARG A 91 7.63 -19.32 15.13
CA ARG A 91 7.55 -18.62 16.42
C ARG A 91 6.45 -17.57 16.43
N ASN A 92 6.57 -16.60 15.53
CA ASN A 92 5.68 -15.46 15.37
C ASN A 92 5.98 -14.76 14.03
N ALA A 93 5.21 -13.73 13.67
CA ALA A 93 5.41 -12.99 12.43
C ALA A 93 5.07 -11.51 12.55
N ASP A 94 5.84 -10.66 11.86
CA ASP A 94 5.47 -9.24 11.67
C ASP A 94 4.07 -9.16 11.01
N LEU A 95 3.29 -8.12 11.30
CA LEU A 95 2.07 -7.80 10.56
C LEU A 95 2.45 -6.92 9.38
N VAL A 96 2.14 -7.37 8.16
CA VAL A 96 2.59 -6.68 6.94
C VAL A 96 1.39 -6.38 6.07
N PHE A 97 1.22 -5.11 5.74
CA PHE A 97 0.26 -4.66 4.75
C PHE A 97 0.99 -4.40 3.43
N ASP A 98 0.38 -4.80 2.32
CA ASP A 98 0.88 -4.53 0.98
C ASP A 98 -0.17 -3.76 0.19
N LEU A 99 0.27 -2.69 -0.44
CA LEU A 99 -0.50 -1.86 -1.34
C LEU A 99 0.14 -1.99 -2.72
N ASP A 100 -0.57 -2.59 -3.66
CA ASP A 100 -0.15 -2.68 -5.05
C ASP A 100 -1.15 -1.93 -5.92
N ALA A 101 -0.65 -1.04 -6.79
CA ALA A 101 -1.48 -0.28 -7.71
C ALA A 101 -2.43 -1.14 -8.54
N ASP A 102 -2.02 -2.37 -8.90
CA ASP A 102 -2.86 -3.29 -9.68
C ASP A 102 -4.12 -3.77 -8.93
N HIS A 103 -4.14 -3.64 -7.60
CA HIS A 103 -5.27 -4.04 -6.75
C HIS A 103 -6.13 -2.84 -6.29
N LEU A 104 -5.76 -1.61 -6.67
CA LEU A 104 -6.47 -0.41 -6.25
C LEU A 104 -7.78 -0.23 -7.04
N PRO A 105 -8.89 0.14 -6.36
CA PRO A 105 -10.11 0.55 -7.04
C PRO A 105 -9.85 1.71 -8.00
N GLY A 106 -10.38 1.62 -9.23
CA GLY A 106 -10.27 2.67 -10.23
C GLY A 106 -8.94 2.73 -10.98
N VAL A 107 -7.96 1.87 -10.64
CA VAL A 107 -6.74 1.69 -11.43
C VAL A 107 -6.95 0.56 -12.43
N ASP A 108 -6.74 0.86 -13.70
CA ASP A 108 -6.67 -0.13 -14.77
C ASP A 108 -5.21 -0.23 -15.26
N PRO A 109 -4.53 -1.37 -15.03
CA PRO A 109 -3.15 -1.60 -15.45
C PRO A 109 -2.87 -1.37 -16.94
N GLU A 110 -3.88 -1.49 -17.81
CA GLU A 110 -3.73 -1.34 -19.25
C GLU A 110 -3.84 0.13 -19.70
N THR A 111 -4.58 0.96 -18.97
CA THR A 111 -4.94 2.32 -19.41
C THR A 111 -4.43 3.42 -18.50
N THR A 112 -4.20 3.13 -17.22
CA THR A 112 -3.68 4.08 -16.23
C THR A 112 -2.18 4.25 -16.47
N SER A 113 -1.66 5.47 -16.41
CA SER A 113 -0.22 5.68 -16.56
C SER A 113 0.53 5.24 -15.30
N TYR A 114 1.81 4.87 -15.46
CA TYR A 114 2.66 4.46 -14.34
C TYR A 114 2.78 5.53 -13.23
N PRO A 115 2.91 6.85 -13.53
CA PRO A 115 2.88 7.89 -12.50
C PRO A 115 1.53 7.97 -11.76
N GLU A 116 0.41 7.85 -12.47
CA GLU A 116 -0.94 7.87 -11.85
C GLU A 116 -1.14 6.66 -10.91
N MET A 117 -0.66 5.48 -11.30
CA MET A 117 -0.65 4.30 -10.42
C MET A 117 0.10 4.54 -9.10
N LEU A 118 1.28 5.16 -9.18
CA LEU A 118 2.09 5.46 -8.01
C LEU A 118 1.42 6.50 -7.10
N ALA A 119 0.78 7.52 -7.69
CA ALA A 119 0.01 8.51 -6.95
C ALA A 119 -1.19 7.87 -6.23
N ALA A 120 -1.99 7.08 -6.94
CA ALA A 120 -3.12 6.37 -6.34
C ALA A 120 -2.68 5.42 -5.20
N CYS A 121 -1.53 4.76 -5.36
CA CYS A 121 -0.97 3.91 -4.31
C CYS A 121 -0.46 4.69 -3.10
N LYS A 122 0.09 5.89 -3.32
CA LYS A 122 0.47 6.80 -2.25
C LYS A 122 -0.76 7.30 -1.47
N ASP A 123 -1.85 7.63 -2.15
CA ASP A 123 -3.10 8.01 -1.50
C ASP A 123 -3.70 6.85 -0.69
N ALA A 124 -3.60 5.62 -1.20
CA ALA A 124 -3.98 4.41 -0.47
C ALA A 124 -3.09 4.15 0.75
N LEU A 125 -1.78 4.45 0.65
CA LEU A 125 -0.85 4.40 1.78
C LEU A 125 -1.25 5.39 2.86
N LEU A 126 -1.52 6.65 2.52
CA LEU A 126 -1.91 7.66 3.51
C LEU A 126 -3.17 7.24 4.27
N ARG A 127 -4.20 6.76 3.57
CA ARG A 127 -5.40 6.20 4.20
C ARG A 127 -5.09 5.04 5.15
N LEU A 128 -4.21 4.12 4.74
CA LEU A 128 -3.77 3.03 5.61
C LEU A 128 -3.09 3.57 6.88
N LEU A 129 -2.22 4.57 6.74
CA LEU A 129 -1.50 5.15 7.88
C LEU A 129 -2.45 5.82 8.87
N ASP A 130 -3.54 6.43 8.43
CA ASP A 130 -4.57 6.94 9.33
C ASP A 130 -5.14 5.82 10.22
N PHE A 131 -5.40 4.62 9.69
CA PHE A 131 -5.81 3.48 10.53
C PHE A 131 -4.71 3.02 11.48
N ILE A 132 -3.47 2.97 11.00
CA ILE A 132 -2.31 2.53 11.80
C ILE A 132 -2.11 3.47 12.99
N ASP A 133 -2.23 4.77 12.78
CA ASP A 133 -1.87 5.80 13.74
C ASP A 133 -3.08 6.16 14.64
N ASP A 134 -4.29 6.32 14.09
CA ASP A 134 -5.46 6.80 14.86
C ASP A 134 -6.28 5.66 15.48
N ASP A 135 -6.43 4.55 14.78
CA ASP A 135 -7.34 3.47 15.20
C ASP A 135 -6.61 2.40 16.01
N PHE A 136 -5.47 1.93 15.51
CA PHE A 136 -4.68 0.90 16.17
C PHE A 136 -3.61 1.46 17.09
N ALA A 137 -3.13 2.68 16.82
CA ALA A 137 -2.03 3.33 17.50
C ALA A 137 -0.77 2.44 17.56
N PHE A 138 -0.41 1.81 16.44
CA PHE A 138 0.81 0.98 16.38
C PHE A 138 2.08 1.84 16.43
N GLU A 139 3.08 1.38 17.17
CA GLU A 139 4.29 2.17 17.46
C GLU A 139 5.51 1.77 16.61
N ASP A 140 5.81 0.47 16.49
CA ASP A 140 6.93 -0.07 15.69
C ASP A 140 6.47 -0.31 14.25
N VAL A 141 6.43 0.77 13.47
CA VAL A 141 5.99 0.78 12.07
C VAL A 141 7.12 1.19 11.12
N THR A 142 7.32 0.44 10.05
CA THR A 142 8.23 0.79 8.95
C THR A 142 7.48 0.81 7.63
N VAL A 143 7.54 1.93 6.91
CA VAL A 143 7.00 2.07 5.56
C VAL A 143 8.12 1.84 4.54
N VAL A 144 7.83 1.11 3.47
CA VAL A 144 8.82 0.76 2.43
C VAL A 144 8.18 0.89 1.06
N PHE A 145 8.74 1.71 0.19
CA PHE A 145 8.43 1.65 -1.24
C PHE A 145 8.95 0.32 -1.81
N SER A 146 8.09 -0.46 -2.46
CA SER A 146 8.41 -1.81 -2.92
C SER A 146 9.43 -1.87 -4.06
N GLY A 147 9.82 -0.70 -4.60
CA GLY A 147 10.62 -0.56 -5.82
C GLY A 147 9.79 -0.75 -7.09
N GLY A 148 8.52 -1.15 -6.98
CA GLY A 148 7.62 -1.41 -8.11
C GLY A 148 6.57 -0.32 -8.27
N ARG A 149 5.33 -0.65 -7.90
CA ARG A 149 4.15 0.21 -7.99
C ARG A 149 3.39 0.28 -6.67
N GLY A 150 4.09 0.04 -5.57
CA GLY A 150 3.46 -0.29 -4.31
C GLY A 150 4.27 0.07 -3.08
N TYR A 151 3.64 -0.08 -1.93
CA TYR A 151 4.25 0.14 -0.62
C TYR A 151 3.96 -1.03 0.30
N HIS A 152 4.91 -1.35 1.17
CA HIS A 152 4.70 -2.25 2.29
C HIS A 152 4.72 -1.46 3.59
N VAL A 153 3.82 -1.79 4.51
CA VAL A 153 3.84 -1.29 5.89
C VAL A 153 4.07 -2.47 6.82
N HIS A 154 5.18 -2.45 7.54
CA HIS A 154 5.57 -3.47 8.50
C HIS A 154 5.26 -2.98 9.91
N VAL A 155 4.39 -3.69 10.63
CA VAL A 155 4.10 -3.47 12.03
C VAL A 155 4.73 -4.59 12.85
N ARG A 156 5.53 -4.23 13.87
CA ARG A 156 6.26 -5.19 14.70
C ARG A 156 5.93 -5.08 16.18
N ASP A 157 4.85 -4.41 16.54
CA ASP A 157 4.36 -4.36 17.92
C ASP A 157 4.17 -5.77 18.51
N GLU A 158 4.50 -5.93 19.79
CA GLU A 158 4.43 -7.25 20.45
C GLU A 158 3.02 -7.85 20.37
N GLY A 159 1.98 -7.02 20.46
CA GLY A 159 0.58 -7.44 20.44
C GLY A 159 0.09 -8.07 19.14
N VAL A 160 0.78 -7.86 18.01
CA VAL A 160 0.35 -8.39 16.70
C VAL A 160 1.15 -9.60 16.24
N ARG A 161 2.28 -9.90 16.89
CA ARG A 161 3.24 -10.91 16.40
C ARG A 161 2.68 -12.34 16.38
N GLU A 162 1.83 -12.67 17.34
CA GLU A 162 1.26 -14.01 17.51
C GLU A 162 -0.11 -14.18 16.83
N LEU A 163 -0.65 -13.13 16.21
CA LEU A 163 -1.92 -13.22 15.49
C LEU A 163 -1.83 -14.28 14.39
N ASP A 164 -2.82 -15.17 14.38
CA ASP A 164 -2.97 -16.15 13.31
C ASP A 164 -3.63 -15.54 12.07
N SER A 165 -3.86 -16.37 11.04
CA SER A 165 -4.45 -15.91 9.79
C SER A 165 -5.88 -15.39 9.94
N ASP A 166 -6.65 -15.89 10.91
CA ASP A 166 -8.04 -15.51 11.10
C ASP A 166 -8.11 -14.17 11.84
N ALA A 167 -7.31 -14.00 12.91
CA ALA A 167 -7.23 -12.71 13.60
C ALA A 167 -6.67 -11.59 12.70
N ARG A 168 -5.74 -11.91 11.79
CA ARG A 168 -5.24 -10.95 10.78
C ARG A 168 -6.31 -10.61 9.74
N ARG A 169 -7.20 -11.55 9.40
CA ARG A 169 -8.33 -11.30 8.50
C ARG A 169 -9.28 -10.25 9.09
N GLU A 170 -9.56 -10.31 10.39
CA GLU A 170 -10.38 -9.26 11.05
C GLU A 170 -9.76 -7.85 10.93
N ILE A 171 -8.43 -7.75 11.01
CA ILE A 171 -7.73 -6.47 10.77
C ILE A 171 -7.90 -6.03 9.31
N VAL A 172 -7.76 -6.96 8.37
CA VAL A 172 -7.99 -6.68 6.94
C VAL A 172 -9.41 -6.20 6.68
N ASP A 173 -10.40 -6.91 7.24
CA ASP A 173 -11.82 -6.58 7.07
C ASP A 173 -12.12 -5.20 7.66
N TYR A 174 -11.52 -4.87 8.80
CA TYR A 174 -11.63 -3.55 9.41
C TYR A 174 -11.10 -2.42 8.52
N VAL A 175 -9.84 -2.51 8.05
CA VAL A 175 -9.22 -1.43 7.25
C VAL A 175 -9.81 -1.33 5.84
N ARG A 176 -10.38 -2.42 5.32
CA ARG A 176 -11.07 -2.47 4.02
C ARG A 176 -12.56 -2.15 4.11
N ALA A 177 -13.09 -1.91 5.31
CA ALA A 177 -14.52 -1.72 5.57
C ALA A 177 -15.40 -2.88 5.06
N ILE A 178 -14.90 -4.11 5.07
CA ILE A 178 -15.65 -5.29 4.62
C ILE A 178 -16.82 -5.53 5.59
N ASP A 179 -18.03 -5.66 5.03
CA ASP A 179 -19.26 -5.90 5.79
C ASP A 179 -19.47 -4.94 6.99
N LEU A 180 -19.11 -3.66 6.82
CA LEU A 180 -19.24 -2.63 7.85
C LEU A 180 -20.66 -2.59 8.45
N ASP A 181 -20.78 -2.97 9.72
CA ASP A 181 -22.04 -2.95 10.47
C ASP A 181 -22.42 -1.51 10.87
N THR A 182 -23.17 -0.84 10.00
CA THR A 182 -23.65 0.53 10.24
C THR A 182 -24.57 0.66 11.47
N ASP A 183 -25.29 -0.40 11.86
CA ASP A 183 -26.11 -0.39 13.07
C ASP A 183 -25.21 -0.47 14.32
N GLY A 184 -24.11 -1.23 14.25
CA GLY A 184 -23.09 -1.33 15.29
C GLY A 184 -22.36 -0.01 15.60
N LEU A 185 -22.34 0.92 14.65
CA LEU A 185 -21.83 2.28 14.85
C LEU A 185 -22.72 3.12 15.78
N ILE A 186 -23.98 2.72 15.97
CA ILE A 186 -24.96 3.44 16.79
C ILE A 186 -25.12 2.74 18.14
N ARG A 187 -24.83 3.45 19.23
CA ARG A 187 -25.04 2.96 20.59
C ARG A 187 -26.29 3.55 21.23
N THR A 188 -26.93 2.79 22.10
CA THR A 188 -28.03 3.30 22.94
C THR A 188 -27.46 3.85 24.24
N VAL A 189 -27.83 5.08 24.59
CA VAL A 189 -27.39 5.79 25.78
C VAL A 189 -28.59 6.22 26.60
N SER A 190 -28.51 6.06 27.92
CA SER A 190 -29.53 6.58 28.84
C SER A 190 -29.11 7.96 29.32
N ASP A 191 -29.95 8.96 29.07
CA ASP A 191 -29.78 10.32 29.57
C ASP A 191 -31.02 10.72 30.37
N ARG A 192 -30.82 10.96 31.68
CA ARG A 192 -31.88 11.41 32.62
C ARG A 192 -33.18 10.58 32.54
N GLY A 193 -33.07 9.27 32.33
CA GLY A 193 -34.20 8.34 32.26
C GLY A 193 -34.84 8.20 30.87
N THR A 194 -34.34 8.91 29.85
CA THR A 194 -34.74 8.75 28.45
C THR A 194 -33.63 8.05 27.67
N THR A 195 -33.95 7.03 26.89
CA THR A 195 -33.00 6.38 25.99
C THR A 195 -32.89 7.16 24.68
N LYS A 196 -31.67 7.50 24.27
CA LYS A 196 -31.36 8.05 22.94
C LYS A 196 -30.34 7.16 22.23
N ARG A 197 -30.43 7.09 20.90
CA ARG A 197 -29.40 6.49 20.06
C ARG A 197 -28.41 7.54 19.61
N VAL A 198 -27.13 7.21 19.71
CA VAL A 198 -26.02 8.11 19.45
C VAL A 198 -25.00 7.37 18.59
N LEU A 199 -24.62 7.99 17.47
CA LEU A 199 -23.50 7.55 16.65
C LEU A 199 -22.22 7.64 17.48
N ARG A 200 -21.35 6.62 17.42
CA ARG A 200 -20.04 6.67 18.07
C ARG A 200 -19.25 7.83 17.47
N THR A 201 -18.82 8.76 18.31
CA THR A 201 -18.06 9.95 17.91
C THR A 201 -16.58 9.82 18.24
N GLU A 202 -16.15 8.68 18.79
CA GLU A 202 -14.81 8.44 19.29
C GLU A 202 -14.22 7.22 18.57
N GLY A 203 -13.14 7.46 17.81
CA GLY A 203 -12.34 6.44 17.12
C GLY A 203 -13.05 5.71 15.98
N GLY A 204 -12.23 5.18 15.06
CA GLY A 204 -12.63 4.25 14.02
C GLY A 204 -13.72 4.74 13.08
N TRP A 205 -14.39 3.77 12.44
CA TRP A 205 -15.48 4.04 11.49
C TRP A 205 -16.63 4.86 12.08
N GLY A 206 -16.87 4.78 13.39
CA GLY A 206 -17.87 5.60 14.05
C GLY A 206 -17.54 7.09 13.94
N ALA A 207 -16.33 7.47 14.36
CA ALA A 207 -15.85 8.84 14.29
C ALA A 207 -15.80 9.36 12.85
N ARG A 208 -15.25 8.58 11.90
CA ARG A 208 -15.21 8.97 10.48
C ARG A 208 -16.60 9.28 9.92
N VAL A 209 -17.59 8.44 10.22
CA VAL A 209 -18.99 8.66 9.80
C VAL A 209 -19.63 9.83 10.52
N HIS A 210 -19.25 10.07 11.78
CA HIS A 210 -19.72 11.22 12.56
C HIS A 210 -19.18 12.53 12.01
N ASP A 211 -17.89 12.61 11.68
CA ASP A 211 -17.27 13.78 11.06
C ASP A 211 -17.92 14.09 9.72
N ALA A 212 -18.11 13.07 8.87
CA ALA A 212 -18.82 13.22 7.60
C ALA A 212 -20.28 13.66 7.79
N LEU A 213 -20.97 13.22 8.85
CA LEU A 213 -22.32 13.68 9.18
C LEU A 213 -22.34 15.14 9.61
N VAL A 214 -21.37 15.58 10.40
CA VAL A 214 -21.25 16.96 10.85
C VAL A 214 -20.94 17.88 9.68
N GLU A 215 -19.96 17.53 8.84
CA GLU A 215 -19.62 18.28 7.63
C GLU A 215 -20.83 18.36 6.68
N TYR A 216 -21.47 17.23 6.38
CA TYR A 216 -22.64 17.20 5.50
C TYR A 216 -23.82 18.02 6.05
N ALA A 217 -24.04 18.00 7.37
CA ALA A 217 -25.07 18.83 8.00
C ALA A 217 -24.71 20.32 7.99
N ASP A 218 -23.43 20.67 8.10
CA ASP A 218 -22.97 22.05 8.04
C ASP A 218 -23.08 22.60 6.61
N ASP A 219 -22.70 21.83 5.58
CA ASP A 219 -22.91 22.14 4.16
C ASP A 219 -24.39 22.42 3.84
N LEU A 220 -25.29 21.54 4.28
CA LEU A 220 -26.73 21.68 4.03
C LEU A 220 -27.31 22.97 4.63
N ARG A 221 -26.78 23.44 5.75
CA ARG A 221 -27.23 24.69 6.40
C ARG A 221 -26.73 25.94 5.70
N GLU A 222 -25.70 25.83 4.87
CA GLU A 222 -25.16 26.92 4.06
C GLU A 222 -25.84 27.03 2.68
N MET A 223 -26.48 25.95 2.23
CA MET A 223 -27.30 25.88 1.01
C MET A 223 -28.68 26.52 1.21
N ASP A 224 -29.33 26.90 0.11
CA ASP A 224 -30.76 27.22 0.14
C ASP A 224 -31.61 25.94 0.29
N ASP A 225 -32.83 26.09 0.81
CA ASP A 225 -33.74 24.99 1.10
C ASP A 225 -34.01 24.05 -0.09
N GLU A 226 -34.06 24.57 -1.32
CA GLU A 226 -34.35 23.77 -2.51
C GLU A 226 -33.15 22.89 -2.86
N ALA A 227 -31.96 23.48 -2.93
CA ALA A 227 -30.72 22.76 -3.18
C ALA A 227 -30.40 21.73 -2.07
N ALA A 228 -30.63 22.09 -0.81
CA ALA A 228 -30.41 21.19 0.33
C ALA A 228 -31.34 19.97 0.29
N ARG A 229 -32.59 20.16 -0.13
CA ARG A 229 -33.54 19.06 -0.34
C ARG A 229 -33.12 18.16 -1.50
N GLU A 230 -32.71 18.74 -2.62
CA GLU A 230 -32.24 18.00 -3.80
C GLU A 230 -31.06 17.09 -3.43
N ARG A 231 -30.03 17.66 -2.79
CA ARG A 231 -28.84 16.93 -2.32
C ARG A 231 -29.17 15.79 -1.36
N LEU A 232 -30.15 15.97 -0.46
CA LEU A 232 -30.60 14.89 0.43
C LEU A 232 -31.35 13.79 -0.33
N THR A 233 -32.13 14.15 -1.34
CA THR A 233 -32.91 13.16 -2.13
C THR A 233 -32.08 12.36 -3.13
N GLU A 234 -30.86 12.81 -3.46
CA GLU A 234 -29.89 12.02 -4.22
C GLU A 234 -29.42 10.77 -3.45
N LEU A 235 -29.53 10.78 -2.11
CA LEU A 235 -29.15 9.64 -1.28
C LEU A 235 -30.24 8.57 -1.28
N ASP A 236 -29.80 7.33 -1.52
CA ASP A 236 -30.69 6.17 -1.54
C ASP A 236 -31.51 6.04 -0.25
N GLY A 237 -32.83 6.02 -0.40
CA GLY A 237 -33.77 5.86 0.71
C GLY A 237 -34.15 7.15 1.44
N ILE A 238 -33.77 8.32 0.95
CA ILE A 238 -34.24 9.62 1.43
C ILE A 238 -35.17 10.24 0.38
N GLY A 239 -36.47 10.31 0.68
CA GLY A 239 -37.45 11.03 -0.16
C GLY A 239 -37.74 12.43 0.39
N GLU A 240 -38.48 13.26 -0.37
CA GLU A 240 -38.77 14.67 -0.05
C GLU A 240 -39.21 14.90 1.41
N GLY A 241 -40.17 14.10 1.92
CA GLY A 241 -40.66 14.27 3.29
C GLY A 241 -39.63 13.92 4.37
N ARG A 242 -38.70 12.98 4.09
CA ARG A 242 -37.57 12.71 4.98
C ARG A 242 -36.54 13.82 4.91
N ALA A 243 -36.26 14.33 3.71
CA ALA A 243 -35.34 15.45 3.52
C ALA A 243 -35.80 16.68 4.33
N GLU A 244 -37.08 17.04 4.23
CA GLU A 244 -37.68 18.13 5.03
C GLU A 244 -37.55 17.90 6.55
N THR A 245 -37.77 16.66 7.00
CA THR A 245 -37.63 16.31 8.41
C THR A 245 -36.18 16.45 8.89
N ILE A 246 -35.22 16.01 8.08
CA ILE A 246 -33.78 16.08 8.37
C ILE A 246 -33.33 17.54 8.45
N LEU A 247 -33.61 18.35 7.43
CA LEU A 247 -33.23 19.77 7.39
C LEU A 247 -33.82 20.52 8.59
N GLY A 248 -35.11 20.37 8.83
CA GLY A 248 -35.74 21.00 9.98
C GLY A 248 -35.14 20.56 11.32
N ALA A 249 -34.64 19.31 11.43
CA ALA A 249 -33.95 18.86 12.63
C ALA A 249 -32.57 19.51 12.78
N PHE A 250 -31.81 19.63 11.69
CA PHE A 250 -30.49 20.25 11.66
C PHE A 250 -30.56 21.75 11.98
N ASP A 251 -31.57 22.46 11.49
CA ASP A 251 -31.78 23.89 11.80
C ASP A 251 -32.20 24.11 13.26
N ARG A 252 -33.14 23.30 13.76
CA ARG A 252 -33.67 23.46 15.12
C ARG A 252 -32.66 23.08 16.19
N ASN A 253 -31.80 22.10 15.92
CA ASN A 253 -30.86 21.59 16.91
C ASN A 253 -29.55 21.09 16.28
N PRO A 254 -28.69 22.00 15.79
CA PRO A 254 -27.40 21.62 15.19
C PRO A 254 -26.46 20.96 16.21
N THR A 255 -26.58 21.31 17.49
CA THR A 255 -25.80 20.69 18.57
C THR A 255 -26.08 19.20 18.69
N ALA A 256 -27.33 18.75 18.48
CA ALA A 256 -27.65 17.33 18.54
C ALA A 256 -26.89 16.51 17.48
N VAL A 257 -26.67 17.05 16.29
CA VAL A 257 -25.87 16.40 15.24
C VAL A 257 -24.40 16.29 15.65
N ARG A 258 -23.85 17.38 16.20
CA ARG A 258 -22.46 17.40 16.73
C ARG A 258 -22.25 16.43 17.89
N GLU A 259 -23.29 16.18 18.69
CA GLU A 259 -23.26 15.16 19.75
C GLU A 259 -23.54 13.73 19.24
N GLY A 260 -23.71 13.54 17.93
CA GLY A 260 -24.00 12.24 17.30
C GLY A 260 -25.44 11.74 17.55
N ASN A 261 -26.37 12.57 18.02
CA ASN A 261 -27.73 12.15 18.36
C ASN A 261 -28.59 11.90 17.12
N VAL A 262 -28.65 10.65 16.68
CA VAL A 262 -29.39 10.21 15.49
C VAL A 262 -30.91 10.13 15.69
N GLU A 263 -31.42 10.38 16.90
CA GLU A 263 -32.87 10.47 17.14
C GLU A 263 -33.45 11.85 16.86
N ALA A 264 -32.62 12.90 16.82
CA ALA A 264 -33.08 14.29 16.67
C ALA A 264 -33.84 14.55 15.36
N GLY A 265 -33.50 13.83 14.28
CA GLY A 265 -34.25 13.83 13.01
C GLY A 265 -34.92 12.48 12.68
N GLY A 266 -35.11 11.64 13.70
CA GLY A 266 -35.84 10.37 13.60
C GLY A 266 -35.23 9.35 12.60
N PRO A 267 -36.06 8.48 11.98
CA PRO A 267 -35.59 7.47 11.04
C PRO A 267 -34.86 8.01 9.81
N GLY A 268 -35.06 9.29 9.45
CA GLY A 268 -34.38 9.93 8.33
C GLY A 268 -32.88 10.05 8.58
N VAL A 269 -32.48 10.55 9.74
CA VAL A 269 -31.06 10.73 10.11
C VAL A 269 -30.33 9.39 10.17
N ARG A 270 -30.99 8.31 10.63
CA ARG A 270 -30.35 6.98 10.61
C ARG A 270 -30.09 6.47 9.20
N ARG A 271 -31.01 6.71 8.25
CA ARG A 271 -30.76 6.37 6.83
C ARG A 271 -29.64 7.22 6.25
N LEU A 272 -29.60 8.50 6.60
CA LEU A 272 -28.49 9.38 6.24
C LEU A 272 -27.16 8.84 6.77
N VAL A 273 -27.09 8.41 8.03
CA VAL A 273 -25.90 7.79 8.61
C VAL A 273 -25.49 6.53 7.84
N SER A 274 -26.42 5.64 7.49
CA SER A 274 -26.08 4.45 6.68
C SER A 274 -25.56 4.81 5.29
N ALA A 275 -26.15 5.82 4.63
CA ALA A 275 -25.69 6.30 3.33
C ALA A 275 -24.30 6.95 3.41
N LEU A 276 -24.07 7.78 4.43
CA LEU A 276 -22.77 8.38 4.72
C LEU A 276 -21.73 7.31 5.08
N ALA A 277 -22.11 6.28 5.84
CA ALA A 277 -21.21 5.18 6.15
C ALA A 277 -20.75 4.42 4.91
N ALA A 278 -21.64 4.16 3.95
CA ALA A 278 -21.26 3.55 2.69
C ALA A 278 -20.31 4.44 1.87
N ARG A 279 -20.56 5.76 1.85
CA ARG A 279 -19.70 6.73 1.18
C ARG A 279 -18.31 6.82 1.83
N VAL A 280 -18.28 7.01 3.15
CA VAL A 280 -17.06 7.08 3.96
C VAL A 280 -16.25 5.79 3.84
N ALA A 281 -16.90 4.63 3.87
CA ALA A 281 -16.22 3.35 3.62
C ALA A 281 -15.58 3.29 2.23
N ALA A 282 -16.24 3.79 1.19
CA ALA A 282 -15.69 3.81 -0.16
C ALA A 282 -14.52 4.80 -0.33
N GLU A 283 -14.56 5.92 0.38
CA GLU A 283 -13.54 6.98 0.32
C GLU A 283 -12.32 6.64 1.19
N ASP A 284 -12.53 6.25 2.44
CA ASP A 284 -11.49 6.12 3.46
C ASP A 284 -10.88 4.72 3.57
N ALA A 285 -11.53 3.67 3.05
CA ALA A 285 -10.98 2.31 3.18
C ALA A 285 -9.59 2.20 2.53
N ALA A 286 -8.72 1.40 3.15
CA ALA A 286 -7.39 1.11 2.65
C ALA A 286 -7.41 -0.18 1.80
N PRO A 287 -7.27 -0.11 0.47
CA PRO A 287 -7.35 -1.26 -0.44
C PRO A 287 -6.06 -2.12 -0.43
N ILE A 288 -5.75 -2.72 0.72
CA ILE A 288 -4.60 -3.61 0.89
C ILE A 288 -4.80 -4.99 0.21
N ASP A 289 -3.71 -5.66 -0.13
CA ASP A 289 -3.68 -7.06 -0.57
C ASP A 289 -3.88 -8.00 0.64
N GLU A 290 -5.11 -8.50 0.80
CA GLU A 290 -5.51 -9.41 1.90
C GLU A 290 -4.59 -10.64 2.05
N PRO A 291 -4.30 -11.42 0.98
CA PRO A 291 -3.36 -12.54 1.04
C PRO A 291 -2.00 -12.23 1.65
N VAL A 292 -1.49 -11.00 1.51
CA VAL A 292 -0.20 -10.62 2.11
C VAL A 292 -0.31 -10.49 3.62
N THR A 293 -1.38 -9.84 4.08
CA THR A 293 -1.59 -9.54 5.50
C THR A 293 -1.94 -10.78 6.30
N THR A 294 -2.75 -11.67 5.73
CA THR A 294 -3.20 -12.91 6.38
C THR A 294 -2.14 -14.02 6.39
N ASP A 295 -1.21 -14.04 5.42
CA ASP A 295 -0.14 -15.04 5.35
C ASP A 295 0.98 -14.77 6.38
N THR A 296 0.90 -15.48 7.49
CA THR A 296 1.91 -15.46 8.58
C THR A 296 3.32 -15.93 8.17
N ARG A 297 3.54 -16.35 6.92
CA ARG A 297 4.81 -16.92 6.43
C ARG A 297 5.32 -16.23 5.17
N ARG A 298 4.70 -15.10 4.80
CA ARG A 298 5.01 -14.36 3.57
C ARG A 298 6.49 -13.98 3.50
N LEU A 299 7.06 -14.03 2.29
CA LEU A 299 8.36 -13.44 1.99
C LEU A 299 8.16 -11.98 1.60
N ILE A 300 8.85 -11.07 2.29
CA ILE A 300 8.81 -9.63 2.05
C ILE A 300 10.13 -9.19 1.44
N ARG A 301 10.05 -8.24 0.52
CA ARG A 301 11.22 -7.70 -0.19
C ARG A 301 12.15 -6.99 0.78
N LEU A 302 13.45 -7.23 0.65
CA LEU A 302 14.45 -6.60 1.52
C LEU A 302 14.63 -5.11 1.17
N PRO A 303 14.42 -4.18 2.12
CA PRO A 303 14.73 -2.76 1.91
C PRO A 303 16.20 -2.52 1.52
N GLY A 304 16.44 -1.49 0.73
CA GLY A 304 17.75 -1.15 0.16
C GLY A 304 18.14 -1.99 -1.06
N THR A 305 17.39 -3.02 -1.44
CA THR A 305 17.68 -3.82 -2.64
C THR A 305 17.10 -3.21 -3.90
N LEU A 306 17.44 -3.76 -5.07
CA LEU A 306 16.83 -3.35 -6.34
C LEU A 306 15.63 -4.25 -6.69
N HIS A 307 14.58 -3.63 -7.20
CA HIS A 307 13.44 -4.34 -7.74
C HIS A 307 13.71 -4.77 -9.19
N GLY A 308 13.95 -6.06 -9.41
CA GLY A 308 14.26 -6.62 -10.73
C GLY A 308 13.19 -6.52 -11.83
N GLY A 309 12.04 -5.90 -11.58
CA GLY A 309 11.03 -5.56 -12.59
C GLY A 309 11.05 -4.09 -13.03
N SER A 310 11.78 -3.22 -12.33
CA SER A 310 11.82 -1.77 -12.58
C SER A 310 13.24 -1.19 -12.48
N ALA A 311 14.16 -1.93 -11.88
CA ALA A 311 15.51 -1.49 -11.53
C ALA A 311 15.55 -0.30 -10.56
N LEU A 312 14.45 -0.01 -9.85
CA LEU A 312 14.38 1.01 -8.80
C LEU A 312 14.78 0.41 -7.44
N VAL A 313 15.22 1.28 -6.54
CA VAL A 313 15.55 0.94 -5.15
C VAL A 313 14.27 0.68 -4.36
N VAL A 314 14.32 -0.34 -3.51
CA VAL A 314 13.30 -0.64 -2.50
C VAL A 314 13.59 0.25 -1.31
N THR A 315 12.91 1.39 -1.22
CA THR A 315 13.32 2.48 -0.33
C THR A 315 12.53 2.43 0.98
N PRO A 316 13.15 2.22 2.15
CA PRO A 316 12.50 2.48 3.44
C PRO A 316 12.26 3.98 3.60
N LEU A 317 11.13 4.36 4.19
CA LEU A 317 10.72 5.76 4.36
C LEU A 317 10.42 6.03 5.83
N ASP A 318 11.00 7.11 6.35
CA ASP A 318 10.56 7.69 7.63
C ASP A 318 9.23 8.42 7.43
N ARG A 319 8.47 8.60 8.51
CA ARG A 319 7.09 9.11 8.44
C ARG A 319 7.00 10.51 7.83
N ASP A 320 7.96 11.37 8.12
CA ASP A 320 8.05 12.74 7.60
C ASP A 320 8.52 12.80 6.13
N GLU A 321 9.11 11.73 5.60
CA GLU A 321 9.54 11.65 4.20
C GLU A 321 8.40 11.23 3.25
N ILE A 322 7.38 10.55 3.77
CA ILE A 322 6.33 9.92 2.94
C ILE A 322 5.65 10.94 2.04
N ALA A 323 5.26 12.11 2.58
CA ALA A 323 4.53 13.12 1.83
C ALA A 323 5.31 13.66 0.61
N ASP A 324 6.63 13.82 0.75
CA ASP A 324 7.49 14.42 -0.28
C ASP A 324 8.18 13.40 -1.20
N PHE A 325 8.19 12.12 -0.82
CA PHE A 325 8.82 11.06 -1.61
C PHE A 325 8.22 10.93 -3.02
N ASP A 326 9.06 11.05 -4.05
CA ASP A 326 8.78 10.83 -5.46
C ASP A 326 9.48 9.55 -5.93
N PRO A 327 8.77 8.41 -6.08
CA PRO A 327 9.38 7.15 -6.48
C PRO A 327 10.08 7.19 -7.85
N LEU A 328 9.68 8.11 -8.74
CA LEU A 328 10.27 8.25 -10.07
C LEU A 328 11.56 9.07 -10.06
N ARG A 329 11.93 9.67 -8.92
CA ARG A 329 13.18 10.40 -8.73
C ARG A 329 14.02 9.76 -7.63
N ASP A 330 13.45 9.61 -6.45
CA ASP A 330 14.18 9.27 -5.23
C ASP A 330 14.53 7.78 -5.16
N ALA A 331 13.77 6.91 -5.85
CA ALA A 331 14.09 5.49 -5.96
C ALA A 331 15.01 5.16 -7.14
N VAL A 332 15.48 6.15 -7.91
CA VAL A 332 16.41 5.92 -9.02
C VAL A 332 17.82 5.70 -8.48
N PRO A 333 18.48 4.57 -8.74
CA PRO A 333 19.83 4.34 -8.25
C PRO A 333 20.81 5.36 -8.86
N GLU A 334 21.55 6.10 -8.04
CA GLU A 334 22.57 7.06 -8.49
C GLU A 334 23.57 6.42 -9.47
N ARG A 335 23.86 5.13 -9.27
CA ARG A 335 24.73 4.34 -10.14
C ARG A 335 24.27 4.30 -11.59
N PHE A 336 22.99 4.47 -11.87
CA PHE A 336 22.42 4.42 -13.23
C PHE A 336 22.30 5.81 -13.88
N VAL A 337 22.79 6.85 -13.22
CA VAL A 337 22.75 8.23 -13.71
C VAL A 337 24.11 8.63 -14.33
N GLY A 338 24.07 9.51 -15.34
CA GLY A 338 25.28 10.09 -15.96
C GLY A 338 25.94 9.26 -17.05
N ARG A 339 25.30 8.16 -17.49
CA ARG A 339 25.74 7.33 -18.61
C ARG A 339 24.63 7.18 -19.63
N GLU A 340 25.01 6.93 -20.88
CA GLU A 340 24.09 6.57 -21.95
C GLU A 340 24.37 5.14 -22.41
N ILE A 341 23.32 4.43 -22.81
CA ILE A 341 23.40 3.06 -23.27
C ILE A 341 22.56 2.88 -24.53
N ARG A 342 22.98 1.93 -25.38
CA ARG A 342 22.18 1.51 -26.53
C ARG A 342 21.19 0.42 -26.16
N ILE A 343 19.93 0.63 -26.49
CA ILE A 343 18.83 -0.33 -26.34
C ILE A 343 18.09 -0.51 -27.66
N GLU A 344 17.31 -1.59 -27.75
CA GLU A 344 16.41 -1.89 -28.86
C GLU A 344 15.01 -2.16 -28.30
N THR A 345 13.98 -1.50 -28.84
CA THR A 345 12.57 -1.69 -28.46
C THR A 345 11.74 -2.13 -29.67
N ASP A 346 10.70 -2.92 -29.43
CA ASP A 346 9.80 -3.39 -30.51
C ASP A 346 8.72 -2.36 -30.88
N ALA A 347 8.49 -1.36 -30.01
CA ALA A 347 7.50 -0.30 -30.22
C ALA A 347 7.95 1.00 -29.52
N ASP A 348 7.31 2.11 -29.89
CA ASP A 348 7.55 3.41 -29.27
C ASP A 348 7.25 3.35 -27.76
N ARG A 349 8.11 3.97 -26.96
CA ARG A 349 8.00 4.07 -25.50
C ARG A 349 8.28 5.49 -25.06
N THR A 350 7.69 5.88 -23.93
CA THR A 350 8.04 7.10 -23.21
C THR A 350 8.33 6.72 -21.77
N VAL A 351 9.47 7.14 -21.25
CA VAL A 351 9.86 6.93 -19.86
C VAL A 351 9.94 8.28 -19.18
N GLU A 352 9.26 8.42 -18.05
CA GLU A 352 9.35 9.57 -17.15
C GLU A 352 10.04 9.12 -15.88
N LEU A 353 11.34 9.42 -15.77
CA LEU A 353 12.17 8.94 -14.66
C LEU A 353 13.33 9.92 -14.44
N ASN A 354 13.78 10.06 -13.19
CA ASN A 354 14.85 10.97 -12.78
C ASN A 354 14.60 12.44 -13.18
N GLY A 355 13.33 12.86 -13.21
CA GLY A 355 12.94 14.20 -13.65
C GLY A 355 13.06 14.46 -15.15
N GLU A 356 13.35 13.44 -15.96
CA GLU A 356 13.49 13.53 -17.40
C GLU A 356 12.38 12.74 -18.13
N ARG A 357 11.92 13.26 -19.27
CA ARG A 357 11.02 12.55 -20.19
C ARG A 357 11.81 12.08 -21.41
N VAL A 358 12.04 10.77 -21.50
CA VAL A 358 12.82 10.13 -22.56
C VAL A 358 11.87 9.42 -23.53
N ARG A 359 11.82 9.89 -24.78
CA ARG A 359 11.11 9.20 -25.87
C ARG A 359 12.05 8.20 -26.55
N VAL A 360 11.58 6.98 -26.73
CA VAL A 360 12.31 5.88 -27.37
C VAL A 360 11.49 5.38 -28.54
N GLU A 361 12.00 5.49 -29.75
CA GLU A 361 11.29 5.03 -30.96
C GLU A 361 11.49 3.53 -31.14
N SER A 362 10.59 2.86 -31.86
CA SER A 362 10.81 1.46 -32.26
C SER A 362 12.17 1.29 -32.98
N GLY A 363 12.93 0.27 -32.60
CA GLY A 363 14.28 0.02 -33.11
C GLY A 363 15.37 0.45 -32.11
N ARG A 364 16.54 0.83 -32.64
CA ARG A 364 17.75 1.08 -31.83
C ARG A 364 17.87 2.53 -31.43
N ASN A 365 18.05 2.76 -30.13
CA ASN A 365 18.14 4.09 -29.54
C ASN A 365 19.33 4.16 -28.59
N THR A 366 19.89 5.36 -28.42
CA THR A 366 20.81 5.68 -27.33
C THR A 366 20.03 6.50 -26.32
N VAL A 367 20.00 6.05 -25.07
CA VAL A 367 19.18 6.63 -23.99
C VAL A 367 19.99 6.73 -22.70
N PRO A 368 19.61 7.61 -21.75
CA PRO A 368 20.15 7.57 -20.40
C PRO A 368 20.03 6.18 -19.77
N GLU A 369 21.05 5.78 -19.01
CA GLU A 369 21.14 4.44 -18.44
C GLU A 369 19.96 4.10 -17.53
N PHE A 370 19.49 5.02 -16.68
CA PHE A 370 18.30 4.80 -15.84
C PHE A 370 17.07 4.41 -16.66
N ALA A 371 16.84 5.08 -17.79
CA ALA A 371 15.67 4.83 -18.64
C ALA A 371 15.78 3.48 -19.35
N GLY A 372 16.98 3.17 -19.87
CA GLY A 372 17.22 1.88 -20.50
C GLY A 372 17.18 0.71 -19.51
N ALA A 373 17.73 0.86 -18.30
CA ALA A 373 17.65 -0.15 -17.25
C ALA A 373 16.21 -0.42 -16.82
N PHE A 374 15.42 0.64 -16.65
CA PHE A 374 13.99 0.56 -16.33
C PHE A 374 13.21 -0.23 -17.40
N LEU A 375 13.34 0.14 -18.68
CA LEU A 375 12.66 -0.57 -19.78
C LEU A 375 13.14 -2.03 -19.92
N MET A 376 14.44 -2.29 -19.77
CA MET A 376 15.00 -3.64 -19.86
C MET A 376 14.52 -4.53 -18.70
N ALA A 377 14.42 -3.99 -17.49
CA ALA A 377 13.90 -4.73 -16.32
C ALA A 377 12.42 -5.11 -16.47
N ARG A 378 11.63 -4.26 -17.14
CA ARG A 378 10.22 -4.52 -17.51
C ARG A 378 10.07 -5.45 -18.72
N GLY A 379 11.16 -5.79 -19.39
CA GLY A 379 11.14 -6.60 -20.62
C GLY A 379 10.63 -5.85 -21.84
N GLU A 380 10.54 -4.52 -21.78
CA GLU A 380 10.07 -3.65 -22.87
C GLU A 380 11.20 -3.21 -23.81
N ALA A 381 12.45 -3.43 -23.41
CA ALA A 381 13.65 -3.18 -24.21
C ALA A 381 14.68 -4.31 -24.05
N ARG A 382 15.62 -4.37 -24.99
CA ARG A 382 16.78 -5.26 -24.94
C ARG A 382 18.07 -4.46 -25.11
N LYS A 383 19.18 -4.91 -24.52
CA LYS A 383 20.48 -4.28 -24.68
C LYS A 383 20.96 -4.43 -26.13
N ALA A 384 21.13 -3.32 -26.83
CA ALA A 384 21.68 -3.32 -28.18
C ALA A 384 23.22 -3.47 -28.16
N PRO A 385 23.83 -3.96 -29.26
CA PRO A 385 25.28 -4.00 -29.39
C PRO A 385 25.88 -2.59 -29.30
N GLU A 386 27.04 -2.48 -28.65
CA GLU A 386 27.83 -1.24 -28.58
C GLU A 386 28.46 -0.84 -29.93
N ARG A 387 28.41 -1.73 -30.94
CA ARG A 387 29.01 -1.53 -32.27
C ARG A 387 27.95 -1.36 -33.34
#